data_AF-A0A3L7A5Z7-F1
#
_entry.id   AF-A0A3L7A5Z7-F1
#
_cell.length_a   1.000
_cell.length_b   1.000
_cell.length_c   1.000
_cell.angle_alpha   90.00
_cell.angle_beta   90.00
_cell.angle_gamma   90.00
#
_symmetry.space_group_name_H-M   'P 1'
#
loop_
_entity.id
_entity.type
_entity.pdbx_description
1 polymer ?
#
loop_
_entity_poly.entity_id
_entity_poly.type
_entity_poly.pdbx_seq_one_letter_code
_entity_poly.pdbx_strand_id
1 'polypeptide(L)'
;MDCDPLIDPRLAYDRVERRVRSITSVRGLMMVPLAFIVKGPMRHLDAFDSDGRSLPLMGSRETSTLIIQAVLHVLHRSGVKDSRALRTAVEELVANEGTTNLEKTRNLIVSGKWGETEIWDRGLPLEDSVQRFLQNLSTDFVLIALIPAELAGRRQVLKFSYHWVIPPRKWATFIMDIGVAVGLANLKVGLPMHMPAGTRSYHLEFQTPPELDIRALSLPADPAINNATTSVDSSGIPVAHVHHSYTRVPAGDAHAQLRVPMRGLWTSAVLAALLTTTVFILALNVDGAISKLTDEGGNAAALFLAAPAVFIGFLVARTEHTFSSRVLNPLRAMLIVCALLLFAMAGSIVIGQQRLDLPSLWCAGAWISGVIAGALVSIRAITRVRYSRWFTSIPTRYGRWHLARRARKSSRKTVS
;
A
#
# COMPACT_ATOMS: atom_id res chain seq x y z
N MET A 1 -9.78 3.77 16.09
CA MET A 1 -11.21 3.44 15.97
C MET A 1 -11.97 4.17 17.05
N ASP A 2 -13.10 4.76 16.71
CA ASP A 2 -14.02 5.40 17.67
C ASP A 2 -15.27 4.53 17.73
N CYS A 3 -15.64 4.05 18.92
CA CYS A 3 -16.75 3.12 19.09
C CYS A 3 -17.48 3.32 20.42
N ASP A 4 -18.77 2.99 20.43
CA ASP A 4 -19.60 2.93 21.63
C ASP A 4 -19.93 1.45 21.92
N PRO A 5 -19.21 0.77 22.84
CA PRO A 5 -19.48 -0.62 23.15
C PRO A 5 -20.93 -0.82 23.58
N LEU A 6 -21.60 -1.84 23.03
CA LEU A 6 -23.02 -2.07 23.29
C LEU A 6 -23.29 -2.38 24.77
N ILE A 7 -24.39 -1.85 25.29
CA ILE A 7 -24.91 -2.12 26.63
C ILE A 7 -25.67 -3.45 26.60
N ASP A 8 -24.95 -4.56 26.38
CA ASP A 8 -25.55 -5.89 26.28
C ASP A 8 -24.74 -6.94 27.07
N PRO A 9 -25.28 -7.47 28.19
CA PRO A 9 -24.58 -8.46 29.00
C PRO A 9 -24.26 -9.74 28.25
N ARG A 10 -24.96 -10.06 27.15
CA ARG A 10 -24.66 -11.24 26.32
C ARG A 10 -23.29 -11.16 25.65
N LEU A 11 -22.69 -9.97 25.59
CA LEU A 11 -21.34 -9.73 25.09
C LEU A 11 -20.26 -9.92 26.17
N ALA A 12 -20.61 -10.27 27.41
CA ALA A 12 -19.61 -10.59 28.43
C ALA A 12 -18.69 -11.73 27.97
N TYR A 13 -17.38 -11.57 28.18
CA TYR A 13 -16.38 -12.55 27.83
C TYR A 13 -16.61 -13.85 28.61
N ASP A 14 -16.79 -13.75 29.94
CA ASP A 14 -17.16 -14.89 30.78
C ASP A 14 -18.58 -15.37 30.46
N ARG A 15 -18.72 -16.67 30.18
CA ARG A 15 -19.99 -17.32 29.87
C ARG A 15 -21.00 -17.23 31.01
N VAL A 16 -20.56 -17.22 32.26
CA VAL A 16 -21.45 -17.13 33.43
C VAL A 16 -22.11 -15.76 33.49
N GLU A 17 -21.34 -14.71 33.20
CA GLU A 17 -21.83 -13.33 33.22
C GLU A 17 -22.81 -13.04 32.06
N ARG A 18 -22.79 -13.80 30.96
CA ARG A 18 -23.73 -13.59 29.82
C ARG A 18 -25.21 -13.74 30.17
N ARG A 19 -25.53 -14.37 31.31
CA ARG A 19 -26.90 -14.62 31.76
C ARG A 19 -27.46 -13.52 32.65
N VAL A 20 -26.66 -12.53 33.05
CA VAL A 20 -27.15 -11.43 33.87
C VAL A 20 -28.08 -10.53 33.06
N ARG A 21 -29.05 -9.90 33.73
CA ARG A 21 -30.06 -9.05 33.07
C ARG A 21 -29.56 -7.63 32.76
N SER A 22 -28.56 -7.15 33.49
CA SER A 22 -28.04 -5.78 33.38
C SER A 22 -26.53 -5.78 33.17
N ILE A 23 -26.05 -4.90 32.27
CA ILE A 23 -24.60 -4.76 32.04
C ILE A 23 -23.85 -4.28 33.28
N THR A 24 -24.52 -3.51 34.16
CA THR A 24 -23.93 -3.02 35.41
C THR A 24 -23.59 -4.15 36.40
N SER A 25 -24.10 -5.36 36.16
CA SER A 25 -23.80 -6.56 36.95
C SER A 25 -22.64 -7.38 36.38
N VAL A 26 -22.17 -7.07 35.17
CA VAL A 26 -20.99 -7.68 34.56
C VAL A 26 -19.77 -7.02 35.17
N ARG A 27 -18.91 -7.78 35.86
CA ARG A 27 -17.69 -7.25 36.48
C ARG A 27 -16.48 -7.42 35.58
N GLY A 28 -16.55 -8.39 34.66
CA GLY A 28 -15.45 -8.73 33.77
C GLY A 28 -15.35 -7.87 32.52
N LEU A 29 -14.80 -8.50 31.48
CA LEU A 29 -14.57 -7.91 30.17
C LEU A 29 -15.74 -8.17 29.24
N MET A 30 -15.97 -7.26 28.30
CA MET A 30 -16.91 -7.41 27.19
C MET A 30 -16.17 -7.60 25.88
N MET A 31 -16.75 -8.43 25.03
CA MET A 31 -16.28 -8.68 23.67
C MET A 31 -16.76 -7.57 22.75
N VAL A 32 -15.81 -6.84 22.15
CA VAL A 32 -16.09 -5.77 21.19
C VAL A 32 -15.41 -6.10 19.87
N PRO A 33 -16.17 -6.42 18.79
CA PRO A 33 -15.61 -6.67 17.48
C PRO A 33 -15.03 -5.36 16.92
N LEU A 34 -13.74 -5.37 16.62
CA LEU A 34 -13.00 -4.23 16.12
C LEU A 34 -12.97 -4.18 14.60
N ALA A 35 -12.48 -5.23 13.95
CA ALA A 35 -12.25 -5.22 12.50
C ALA A 35 -12.24 -6.64 11.93
N PHE A 36 -12.42 -6.74 10.62
CA PHE A 36 -12.03 -7.93 9.88
C PHE A 36 -10.57 -7.74 9.44
N ILE A 37 -9.72 -8.72 9.77
CA ILE A 37 -8.29 -8.71 9.44
C ILE A 37 -8.00 -9.95 8.62
N VAL A 38 -7.19 -9.79 7.56
CA VAL A 38 -6.76 -10.89 6.69
C VAL A 38 -6.19 -12.04 7.53
N LYS A 39 -6.63 -13.26 7.24
CA LYS A 39 -6.15 -14.45 7.94
C LYS A 39 -4.66 -14.67 7.71
N GLY A 40 -3.95 -14.93 8.79
CA GLY A 40 -2.53 -15.18 8.79
C GLY A 40 -1.88 -14.75 10.10
N PRO A 41 -0.57 -14.95 10.24
CA PRO A 41 0.16 -14.52 11.42
C PRO A 41 0.15 -12.98 11.51
N MET A 42 -0.42 -12.45 12.59
CA MET A 42 -0.29 -11.03 12.91
C MET A 42 1.06 -10.78 13.57
N ARG A 43 1.89 -9.95 12.95
CA ARG A 43 3.19 -9.55 13.50
C ARG A 43 3.09 -8.15 14.07
N HIS A 44 3.71 -7.94 15.23
CA HIS A 44 3.71 -6.69 15.98
C HIS A 44 2.29 -6.12 16.12
N LEU A 45 1.37 -6.98 16.57
CA LEU A 45 0.03 -6.56 16.92
C LEU A 45 0.08 -5.86 18.26
N ASP A 46 -0.18 -4.57 18.26
CA ASP A 46 -0.33 -3.78 19.47
C ASP A 46 -1.75 -3.21 19.49
N ALA A 47 -2.37 -3.23 20.67
CA ALA A 47 -3.67 -2.63 20.89
C ALA A 47 -3.68 -1.87 22.21
N PHE A 48 -4.29 -0.68 22.18
CA PHE A 48 -4.37 0.25 23.30
C PHE A 48 -5.77 0.84 23.42
N ASP A 49 -6.18 1.07 24.66
CA ASP A 49 -7.41 1.79 24.97
C ASP A 49 -7.23 3.31 24.86
N SER A 50 -8.26 4.05 25.30
CA SER A 50 -8.30 5.51 25.29
C SER A 50 -7.30 6.15 26.26
N ASP A 51 -6.94 5.43 27.32
CA ASP A 51 -5.97 5.85 28.34
C ASP A 51 -4.53 5.43 27.99
N GLY A 52 -4.33 4.76 26.84
CA GLY A 52 -3.03 4.26 26.39
C GLY A 52 -2.58 2.98 27.08
N ARG A 53 -3.47 2.30 27.82
CA ARG A 53 -3.19 0.99 28.42
C ARG A 53 -3.34 -0.10 27.37
N SER A 54 -2.57 -1.18 27.52
CA SER A 54 -2.68 -2.34 26.63
C SER A 54 -4.08 -2.94 26.71
N LEU A 55 -4.68 -3.16 25.54
CA LEU A 55 -6.01 -3.71 25.41
C LEU A 55 -5.93 -5.22 25.18
N PRO A 56 -6.50 -6.06 26.05
CA PRO A 56 -6.51 -7.50 25.84
C PRO A 56 -7.35 -7.85 24.60
N LEU A 57 -6.81 -8.76 23.79
CA LEU A 57 -7.45 -9.24 22.56
C LEU A 57 -7.77 -10.72 22.72
N MET A 58 -8.90 -11.15 22.15
CA MET A 58 -9.31 -12.54 22.21
C MET A 58 -8.44 -13.41 21.29
N GLY A 59 -8.09 -14.61 21.74
CA GLY A 59 -7.24 -15.52 20.95
C GLY A 59 -7.95 -16.02 19.68
N SER A 60 -7.18 -16.44 18.67
CA SER A 60 -7.73 -16.96 17.41
C SER A 60 -8.66 -18.15 17.63
N ARG A 61 -8.27 -19.11 18.47
CA ARG A 61 -9.07 -20.31 18.79
C ARG A 61 -10.41 -19.97 19.45
N GLU A 62 -10.39 -19.05 20.40
CA GLU A 62 -11.59 -18.59 21.09
C GLU A 62 -12.51 -17.86 20.11
N THR A 63 -11.92 -16.99 19.28
CA THR A 63 -12.62 -16.18 18.28
C THR A 63 -13.30 -17.08 17.26
N SER A 64 -12.57 -18.04 16.70
CA SER A 64 -13.11 -19.00 15.74
C SER A 64 -14.29 -19.76 16.34
N THR A 65 -14.18 -20.20 17.59
CA THR A 65 -15.28 -20.91 18.28
C THR A 65 -16.54 -20.05 18.37
N LEU A 66 -16.41 -18.77 18.75
CA LEU A 66 -17.55 -17.85 18.82
C LEU A 66 -18.13 -17.53 17.44
N ILE A 67 -17.28 -17.26 16.45
CA ILE A 67 -17.71 -16.91 15.10
C ILE A 67 -18.41 -18.09 14.42
N ILE A 68 -17.95 -19.33 14.61
CA ILE A 68 -18.64 -20.54 14.14
C ILE A 68 -20.07 -20.58 14.69
N GLN A 69 -20.25 -20.37 15.99
CA GLN A 69 -21.59 -20.35 16.60
C GLN A 69 -22.45 -19.20 16.07
N ALA A 70 -21.87 -18.01 15.87
CA ALA A 70 -22.56 -16.86 15.31
C ALA A 70 -23.04 -17.14 13.87
N VAL A 71 -22.17 -17.72 13.02
CA VAL A 71 -22.50 -18.09 11.64
C VAL A 71 -23.60 -19.13 11.60
N LEU A 72 -23.47 -20.22 12.37
CA LEU A 72 -24.50 -21.25 12.46
C LEU A 72 -25.84 -20.68 12.92
N HIS A 73 -25.84 -19.79 13.91
CA HIS A 73 -27.07 -19.15 14.40
C HIS A 73 -27.73 -18.29 13.32
N VAL A 74 -26.94 -17.47 12.60
CA VAL A 74 -27.44 -16.62 11.53
C VAL A 74 -28.00 -17.46 10.38
N LEU A 75 -27.29 -18.50 9.96
CA LEU A 75 -27.76 -19.41 8.90
C LEU A 75 -29.04 -20.14 9.30
N HIS A 76 -29.13 -20.59 10.56
CA HIS A 76 -30.34 -21.22 11.07
C HIS A 76 -31.55 -20.28 11.04
N ARG A 77 -31.36 -19.00 11.40
CA ARG A 77 -32.41 -17.97 11.26
C ARG A 77 -32.82 -17.73 9.82
N SER A 78 -31.90 -17.91 8.87
CA SER A 78 -32.17 -17.86 7.43
C SER A 78 -32.81 -19.14 6.87
N GLY A 79 -33.18 -20.12 7.73
CA GLY A 79 -33.86 -21.35 7.31
C GLY A 79 -32.92 -22.50 6.94
N VAL A 80 -31.60 -22.35 7.11
CA VAL A 80 -30.64 -23.43 6.88
C VAL A 80 -30.78 -24.47 8.00
N LYS A 81 -31.00 -25.74 7.62
CA LYS A 81 -31.07 -26.85 8.57
C LYS A 81 -29.69 -27.15 9.14
N ASP A 82 -29.63 -27.41 10.44
CA ASP A 82 -28.40 -27.83 11.09
C ASP A 82 -28.02 -29.24 10.62
N SER A 83 -26.82 -29.38 10.08
CA SER A 83 -26.29 -30.63 9.55
C SER A 83 -24.81 -30.75 9.88
N ARG A 84 -24.30 -31.99 9.94
CA ARG A 84 -22.87 -32.22 10.15
C ARG A 84 -22.03 -31.57 9.03
N ALA A 85 -22.51 -31.64 7.79
CA ALA A 85 -21.86 -31.02 6.63
C ALA A 85 -21.77 -29.50 6.76
N LEU A 86 -22.85 -28.84 7.21
CA LEU A 86 -22.85 -27.39 7.49
C LEU A 86 -21.81 -27.03 8.54
N ARG A 87 -21.74 -27.77 9.65
CA ARG A 87 -20.79 -27.52 10.72
C ARG A 87 -19.34 -27.64 10.23
N THR A 88 -19.03 -28.69 9.48
CA THR A 88 -17.71 -28.86 8.87
C THR A 88 -17.38 -27.73 7.88
N ALA A 89 -18.34 -27.32 7.04
CA ALA A 89 -18.14 -26.24 6.09
C ALA A 89 -17.86 -24.89 6.78
N VAL A 90 -18.60 -24.58 7.86
CA VAL A 90 -18.40 -23.36 8.65
C VAL A 90 -17.09 -23.40 9.43
N GLU A 91 -16.74 -24.56 10.01
CA GLU A 91 -15.45 -24.77 10.68
C GLU A 91 -14.28 -24.55 9.72
N GLU A 92 -14.33 -25.14 8.52
CA GLU A 92 -13.29 -24.93 7.49
C GLU A 92 -13.28 -23.47 7.02
N LEU A 93 -14.44 -22.86 6.80
CA LEU A 93 -14.55 -21.46 6.41
C LEU A 93 -13.88 -20.54 7.43
N VAL A 94 -14.07 -20.77 8.74
CA VAL A 94 -13.55 -19.90 9.80
C VAL A 94 -12.09 -20.24 10.16
N ALA A 95 -11.74 -21.52 10.30
CA ALA A 95 -10.45 -21.95 10.85
C ALA A 95 -9.28 -21.97 9.85
N ASN A 96 -9.54 -21.95 8.54
CA ASN A 96 -8.48 -22.16 7.55
C ASN A 96 -7.47 -20.99 7.54
N GLU A 97 -6.29 -21.21 8.12
CA GLU A 97 -5.16 -20.29 8.17
C GLU A 97 -4.44 -20.29 6.81
N GLY A 98 -4.81 -19.36 5.92
CA GLY A 98 -3.94 -18.97 4.81
C GLY A 98 -4.21 -19.57 3.43
N THR A 99 -5.25 -20.39 3.23
CA THR A 99 -5.76 -20.66 1.88
C THR A 99 -7.08 -19.94 1.64
N THR A 100 -7.05 -19.02 0.68
CA THR A 100 -8.20 -18.23 0.26
C THR A 100 -9.28 -19.16 -0.33
N ASN A 101 -10.29 -19.51 0.47
CA ASN A 101 -11.42 -20.34 0.05
C ASN A 101 -12.48 -19.54 -0.73
N LEU A 102 -12.09 -18.50 -1.48
CA LEU A 102 -13.02 -17.59 -2.16
C LEU A 102 -13.95 -18.33 -3.11
N GLU A 103 -13.43 -19.29 -3.88
CA GLU A 103 -14.23 -20.08 -4.82
C GLU A 103 -15.21 -21.00 -4.10
N LYS A 104 -14.76 -21.74 -3.08
CA LYS A 104 -15.64 -22.57 -2.23
C LYS A 104 -16.73 -21.73 -1.55
N THR A 105 -16.38 -20.56 -1.04
CA THR A 105 -17.31 -19.64 -0.37
C THR A 105 -18.31 -19.06 -1.36
N ARG A 106 -17.86 -18.69 -2.57
CA ARG A 106 -18.74 -18.25 -3.65
C ARG A 106 -19.71 -19.36 -4.05
N ASN A 107 -19.24 -20.60 -4.19
CA ASN A 107 -20.10 -21.75 -4.49
C ASN A 107 -21.11 -22.01 -3.37
N LEU A 108 -20.71 -21.88 -2.11
CA LEU A 108 -21.60 -22.01 -0.97
C LEU A 108 -22.71 -20.96 -1.01
N ILE A 109 -22.37 -19.70 -1.26
CA ILE A 109 -23.34 -18.59 -1.31
C ILE A 109 -24.29 -18.71 -2.49
N VAL A 110 -23.77 -19.02 -3.68
CA VAL A 110 -24.56 -19.02 -4.94
C VAL A 110 -25.35 -20.31 -5.12
N SER A 111 -24.79 -21.45 -4.73
CA SER A 111 -25.36 -22.77 -5.04
C SER A 111 -25.70 -23.62 -3.82
N GLY A 112 -25.36 -23.16 -2.61
CA GLY A 112 -25.52 -23.96 -1.39
C GLY A 112 -24.54 -25.10 -1.24
N LYS A 113 -23.46 -25.14 -2.05
CA LYS A 113 -22.49 -26.26 -2.06
C LYS A 113 -21.16 -25.90 -1.42
N TRP A 114 -20.61 -26.82 -0.64
CA TRP A 114 -19.23 -26.77 -0.15
C TRP A 114 -18.43 -27.92 -0.76
N GLY A 115 -17.61 -27.61 -1.77
CA GLY A 115 -17.05 -28.63 -2.65
C GLY A 115 -18.17 -29.36 -3.40
N GLU A 116 -18.18 -30.69 -3.35
CA GLU A 116 -19.23 -31.52 -3.97
C GLU A 116 -20.46 -31.74 -3.08
N THR A 117 -20.42 -31.33 -1.81
CA THR A 117 -21.50 -31.56 -0.85
C THR A 117 -22.52 -30.42 -0.87
N GLU A 118 -23.79 -30.75 -1.06
CA GLU A 118 -24.89 -29.80 -0.91
C GLU A 118 -25.19 -29.58 0.58
N ILE A 119 -25.06 -28.32 1.02
CA ILE A 119 -25.28 -27.89 2.40
C ILE A 119 -26.72 -27.39 2.59
N TRP A 120 -27.26 -26.68 1.61
CA TRP A 120 -28.65 -26.23 1.56
C TRP A 120 -29.15 -26.11 0.11
N ASP A 121 -30.48 -26.06 -0.04
CA ASP A 121 -31.13 -26.05 -1.34
C ASP A 121 -30.71 -24.85 -2.20
N ARG A 122 -30.43 -25.13 -3.48
CA ARG A 122 -30.14 -24.12 -4.50
C ARG A 122 -31.35 -23.21 -4.71
N GLY A 123 -31.31 -22.02 -4.10
CA GLY A 123 -32.39 -21.03 -4.18
C GLY A 123 -32.84 -20.48 -2.83
N LEU A 124 -32.29 -20.98 -1.71
CA LEU A 124 -32.52 -20.37 -0.41
C LEU A 124 -32.01 -18.91 -0.41
N PRO A 125 -32.89 -17.90 -0.23
CA PRO A 125 -32.49 -16.50 -0.29
C PRO A 125 -31.78 -16.11 1.00
N LEU A 126 -30.45 -16.10 0.98
CA LEU A 126 -29.67 -15.50 2.07
C LEU A 126 -29.69 -13.98 1.95
N GLU A 127 -29.91 -13.28 3.06
CA GLU A 127 -29.75 -11.82 3.10
C GLU A 127 -28.34 -11.40 2.65
N ASP A 128 -28.23 -10.28 1.93
CA ASP A 128 -26.95 -9.75 1.46
C ASP A 128 -25.93 -9.50 2.59
N SER A 129 -26.43 -9.22 3.80
CA SER A 129 -25.63 -9.06 5.03
C SER A 129 -24.91 -10.36 5.39
N VAL A 130 -25.64 -11.48 5.35
CA VAL A 130 -25.14 -12.83 5.64
C VAL A 130 -24.16 -13.27 4.57
N GLN A 131 -24.50 -13.04 3.29
CA GLN A 131 -23.60 -13.37 2.17
C GLN A 131 -22.26 -12.62 2.31
N ARG A 132 -22.30 -11.31 2.59
CA ARG A 132 -21.08 -10.51 2.82
C ARG A 132 -20.32 -10.96 4.05
N PHE A 133 -21.01 -11.35 5.12
CA PHE A 133 -20.34 -11.87 6.32
C PHE A 133 -19.58 -13.18 6.01
N LEU A 134 -20.19 -14.11 5.28
CA LEU A 134 -19.53 -15.33 4.82
C LEU A 134 -18.35 -15.05 3.87
N GLN A 135 -18.51 -14.10 2.94
CA GLN A 135 -17.43 -13.67 2.04
C GLN A 135 -16.23 -13.12 2.82
N ASN A 136 -16.47 -12.21 3.77
CA ASN A 136 -15.40 -11.65 4.59
C ASN A 136 -14.71 -12.76 5.40
N LEU A 137 -15.44 -13.72 5.95
CA LEU A 137 -14.85 -14.84 6.70
C LEU A 137 -13.99 -15.78 5.84
N SER A 138 -14.08 -15.72 4.51
CA SER A 138 -13.24 -16.53 3.62
C SER A 138 -11.80 -16.01 3.51
N THR A 139 -11.60 -14.71 3.71
CA THR A 139 -10.31 -14.02 3.61
C THR A 139 -9.83 -13.50 4.94
N ASP A 140 -10.76 -13.19 5.85
CA ASP A 140 -10.53 -12.43 7.06
C ASP A 140 -11.05 -13.18 8.30
N PHE A 141 -10.54 -12.80 9.47
CA PHE A 141 -11.09 -13.17 10.76
C PHE A 141 -11.51 -11.90 11.51
N VAL A 142 -12.42 -12.03 12.48
CA VAL A 142 -12.90 -10.90 13.29
C VAL A 142 -11.94 -10.67 14.45
N LEU A 143 -11.28 -9.53 14.51
CA LEU A 143 -10.52 -9.11 15.68
C LEU A 143 -11.47 -8.66 16.78
N ILE A 144 -11.41 -9.28 17.96
CA ILE A 144 -12.26 -8.97 19.11
C ILE A 144 -11.38 -8.45 20.25
N ALA A 145 -11.66 -7.23 20.70
CA ALA A 145 -11.07 -6.70 21.92
C ALA A 145 -11.92 -7.03 23.15
N LEU A 146 -11.25 -7.09 24.28
CA LEU A 146 -11.85 -7.29 25.59
C LEU A 146 -11.77 -5.98 26.38
N ILE A 147 -12.92 -5.31 26.55
CA ILE A 147 -13.01 -3.99 27.20
C ILE A 147 -13.71 -4.16 28.55
N PRO A 148 -13.29 -3.47 29.63
CA PRO A 148 -14.02 -3.46 30.89
C PRO A 148 -15.51 -3.11 30.72
N ALA A 149 -16.40 -3.90 31.33
CA ALA A 149 -17.85 -3.68 31.19
C ALA A 149 -18.34 -2.32 31.71
N GLU A 150 -17.60 -1.70 32.63
CA GLU A 150 -17.85 -0.33 33.10
C GLU A 150 -17.74 0.75 32.01
N LEU A 151 -17.07 0.44 30.90
CA LEU A 151 -16.96 1.31 29.72
C LEU A 151 -18.09 1.08 28.70
N ALA A 152 -19.01 0.15 28.96
CA ALA A 152 -20.19 -0.08 28.12
C ALA A 152 -21.03 1.19 27.96
N GLY A 153 -21.48 1.47 26.74
CA GLY A 153 -22.28 2.65 26.41
C GLY A 153 -21.51 3.97 26.46
N ARG A 154 -20.20 3.95 26.74
CA ARG A 154 -19.34 5.13 26.70
C ARG A 154 -18.53 5.12 25.42
N ARG A 155 -18.34 6.30 24.84
CA ARG A 155 -17.46 6.49 23.69
C ARG A 155 -16.02 6.12 24.04
N GLN A 156 -15.45 5.19 23.29
CA GLN A 156 -14.08 4.71 23.43
C GLN A 156 -13.29 4.95 22.15
N VAL A 157 -12.04 5.41 22.32
CA VAL A 157 -11.07 5.48 21.23
C VAL A 157 -10.09 4.33 21.40
N LEU A 158 -10.21 3.34 20.54
CA LEU A 158 -9.36 2.16 20.54
C LEU A 158 -8.31 2.31 19.43
N LYS A 159 -7.05 2.09 19.77
CA LYS A 159 -5.93 2.15 18.83
C LYS A 159 -5.38 0.75 18.67
N PHE A 160 -5.16 0.31 17.43
CA PHE A 160 -4.40 -0.90 17.19
C PHE A 160 -3.56 -0.76 15.93
N SER A 161 -2.44 -1.47 15.91
CA SER A 161 -1.51 -1.53 14.80
C SER A 161 -1.10 -2.97 14.55
N TYR A 162 -0.89 -3.33 13.29
CA TYR A 162 -0.40 -4.64 12.89
C TYR A 162 0.35 -4.53 11.58
N HIS A 163 1.23 -5.50 11.31
CA HIS A 163 1.90 -5.60 10.03
C HIS A 163 0.98 -6.28 9.00
N TRP A 164 0.81 -5.62 7.86
CA TRP A 164 0.16 -6.20 6.69
C TRP A 164 1.18 -6.36 5.57
N VAL A 165 1.00 -7.40 4.75
CA VAL A 165 1.93 -7.72 3.66
C VAL A 165 1.28 -7.39 2.34
N ILE A 166 1.96 -6.58 1.53
CA ILE A 166 1.59 -6.37 0.13
C ILE A 166 2.10 -7.58 -0.65
N PRO A 167 1.23 -8.38 -1.30
CA PRO A 167 1.65 -9.60 -1.98
C PRO A 167 2.70 -9.28 -3.05
N PRO A 168 3.71 -10.16 -3.24
CA PRO A 168 4.70 -9.96 -4.28
C PRO A 168 4.02 -9.94 -5.66
N ARG A 169 4.45 -9.01 -6.51
CA ARG A 169 3.93 -8.92 -7.88
C ARG A 169 4.58 -10.00 -8.76
N LYS A 170 3.84 -10.52 -9.73
CA LYS A 170 4.32 -11.52 -10.70
C LYS A 170 5.35 -10.88 -11.65
N TRP A 171 6.29 -11.66 -12.18
CA TRP A 171 7.33 -11.18 -13.12
C TRP A 171 6.82 -10.33 -14.29
N ALA A 172 5.61 -10.63 -14.80
CA ALA A 172 4.95 -9.87 -15.86
C ALA A 172 4.74 -8.37 -15.50
N THR A 173 4.82 -8.00 -14.22
CA THR A 173 4.78 -6.60 -13.79
C THR A 173 6.11 -5.88 -13.89
N PHE A 174 7.22 -6.53 -14.26
CA PHE A 174 8.53 -5.87 -14.35
C PHE A 174 8.52 -4.67 -15.30
N ILE A 175 7.85 -4.78 -16.46
CA ILE A 175 7.68 -3.66 -17.41
C ILE A 175 6.87 -2.53 -16.77
N MET A 176 5.84 -2.88 -15.99
CA MET A 176 5.06 -1.90 -15.24
C MET A 176 5.93 -1.21 -14.18
N ASP A 177 6.81 -1.95 -13.51
CA ASP A 177 7.72 -1.42 -12.49
C ASP A 177 8.75 -0.47 -13.12
N ILE A 178 9.27 -0.76 -14.33
CA ILE A 178 10.05 0.21 -15.12
C ILE A 178 9.22 1.46 -15.37
N GLY A 179 7.99 1.31 -15.85
CA GLY A 179 7.07 2.42 -16.12
C GLY A 179 6.81 3.28 -14.87
N VAL A 180 6.68 2.66 -13.70
CA VAL A 180 6.54 3.38 -12.42
C VAL A 180 7.85 4.07 -12.05
N ALA A 181 8.99 3.39 -12.18
CA ALA A 181 10.31 3.89 -11.82
C ALA A 181 10.68 5.17 -12.57
N VAL A 182 10.41 5.19 -13.88
CA VAL A 182 10.69 6.36 -14.72
C VAL A 182 9.58 7.42 -14.67
N GLY A 183 8.45 7.13 -14.01
CA GLY A 183 7.34 8.07 -13.82
C GLY A 183 6.30 8.11 -14.94
N LEU A 184 6.28 7.11 -15.83
CA LEU A 184 5.26 6.93 -16.87
C LEU A 184 3.97 6.28 -16.36
N ALA A 185 4.06 5.50 -15.27
CA ALA A 185 2.93 4.83 -14.62
C ALA A 185 2.88 5.15 -13.12
N ASN A 186 1.75 4.84 -12.48
CA ASN A 186 1.62 4.91 -11.02
C ASN A 186 1.48 3.50 -10.46
N LEU A 187 2.01 3.30 -9.26
CA LEU A 187 1.81 2.06 -8.51
C LEU A 187 0.51 2.17 -7.72
N LYS A 188 -0.46 1.31 -8.01
CA LYS A 188 -1.71 1.24 -7.25
C LYS A 188 -1.58 0.22 -6.12
N VAL A 189 -1.84 0.66 -4.90
CA VAL A 189 -1.88 -0.17 -3.68
C VAL A 189 -3.32 -0.18 -3.17
N GLY A 190 -3.90 -1.37 -3.02
CA GLY A 190 -5.18 -1.57 -2.35
C GLY A 190 -4.98 -1.61 -0.84
N LEU A 191 -5.81 -0.85 -0.13
CA LEU A 191 -5.83 -0.77 1.31
C LEU A 191 -7.17 -1.37 1.76
N PRO A 192 -7.18 -2.55 2.41
CA PRO A 192 -8.41 -3.18 2.82
C PRO A 192 -9.15 -2.27 3.79
N MET A 193 -10.41 -1.96 3.46
CA MET A 193 -11.27 -1.08 4.26
C MET A 193 -12.19 -1.86 5.20
N HIS A 194 -11.81 -3.09 5.56
CA HIS A 194 -12.63 -4.04 6.33
C HIS A 194 -12.73 -3.70 7.84
N MET A 195 -12.83 -2.40 8.14
CA MET A 195 -12.89 -1.78 9.47
C MET A 195 -14.34 -1.33 9.78
N PRO A 196 -14.70 -1.21 11.07
CA PRO A 196 -15.82 -1.89 11.74
C PRO A 196 -17.20 -1.68 11.11
N ALA A 197 -17.99 -2.76 11.12
CA ALA A 197 -19.43 -2.71 10.90
C ALA A 197 -20.07 -1.71 11.87
N GLY A 198 -20.57 -0.60 11.35
CA GLY A 198 -21.24 0.45 12.13
C GLY A 198 -20.46 1.76 12.29
N THR A 199 -19.22 1.87 11.80
CA THR A 199 -18.55 3.17 11.75
C THR A 199 -19.13 4.05 10.64
N ARG A 200 -19.56 5.27 11.00
CA ARG A 200 -20.12 6.25 10.06
C ARG A 200 -19.06 7.16 9.45
N SER A 201 -17.83 7.17 9.96
CA SER A 201 -16.75 8.06 9.52
C SER A 201 -15.44 7.31 9.46
N TYR A 202 -14.73 7.45 8.34
CA TYR A 202 -13.41 6.89 8.11
C TYR A 202 -12.43 8.02 7.90
N HIS A 203 -11.32 7.95 8.63
CA HIS A 203 -10.14 8.77 8.41
C HIS A 203 -9.00 7.83 8.05
N LEU A 204 -8.52 7.93 6.82
CA LEU A 204 -7.37 7.18 6.34
C LEU A 204 -6.21 8.13 6.13
N GLU A 205 -5.12 7.83 6.80
CA GLU A 205 -3.81 8.44 6.58
C GLU A 205 -2.90 7.39 5.95
N PHE A 206 -2.23 7.75 4.88
CA PHE A 206 -1.23 6.90 4.24
C PHE A 206 0.08 7.66 4.16
N GLN A 207 1.14 7.06 4.70
CA GLN A 207 2.50 7.57 4.60
C GLN A 207 3.31 6.65 3.68
N THR A 208 3.93 7.23 2.65
CA THR A 208 4.81 6.46 1.76
C THR A 208 6.14 6.14 2.43
N PRO A 209 6.76 5.00 2.05
CA PRO A 209 8.17 4.79 2.35
C PRO A 209 9.03 5.84 1.62
N PRO A 210 10.30 6.00 2.00
CA PRO A 210 11.22 6.92 1.35
C PRO A 210 11.29 6.71 -0.18
N GLU A 211 11.58 7.79 -0.89
CA GLU A 211 11.70 7.84 -2.37
C GLU A 211 10.42 7.48 -3.14
N LEU A 212 9.26 7.51 -2.48
CA LEU A 212 7.94 7.48 -3.12
C LEU A 212 7.09 8.66 -2.64
N ASP A 213 6.33 9.27 -3.54
CA ASP A 213 5.32 10.27 -3.22
C ASP A 213 3.91 9.70 -3.52
N ILE A 214 2.89 10.20 -2.80
CA ILE A 214 1.50 9.84 -3.05
C ILE A 214 0.95 10.76 -4.14
N ARG A 215 0.54 10.18 -5.26
CA ARG A 215 -0.15 10.92 -6.32
C ARG A 215 -1.62 11.13 -5.98
N ALA A 216 -2.27 10.08 -5.48
CA ALA A 216 -3.67 10.15 -5.08
C ALA A 216 -3.95 9.12 -3.99
N LEU A 217 -4.66 9.52 -2.95
CA LEU A 217 -5.25 8.62 -1.96
C LEU A 217 -6.77 8.76 -2.04
N SER A 218 -7.48 7.66 -2.27
CA SER A 218 -8.93 7.68 -2.46
C SER A 218 -9.64 6.67 -1.57
N LEU A 219 -10.75 7.08 -0.99
CA LEU A 219 -11.73 6.19 -0.37
C LEU A 219 -12.81 5.77 -1.38
N PRO A 220 -13.40 4.58 -1.25
CA PRO A 220 -14.51 4.13 -2.09
C PRO A 220 -15.71 5.08 -1.97
N ALA A 221 -16.52 5.19 -3.01
CA ALA A 221 -17.74 6.00 -2.99
C ALA A 221 -18.80 5.39 -2.03
N ASP A 222 -19.68 6.22 -1.47
CA ASP A 222 -20.83 5.71 -0.70
C ASP A 222 -21.82 5.00 -1.63
N PRO A 223 -22.09 3.69 -1.44
CA PRO A 223 -22.99 2.95 -2.30
C PRO A 223 -24.45 3.42 -2.23
N ALA A 224 -24.86 4.20 -1.22
CA ALA A 224 -26.22 4.71 -1.11
C ALA A 224 -26.48 5.96 -1.96
N ILE A 225 -25.44 6.62 -2.44
CA ILE A 225 -25.55 7.90 -3.15
C ILE A 225 -25.15 7.67 -4.61
N ASN A 226 -26.14 7.70 -5.50
CA ASN A 226 -25.90 7.68 -6.95
C ASN A 226 -25.03 8.90 -7.31
N ASN A 227 -23.91 8.66 -8.02
CA ASN A 227 -22.89 9.68 -8.34
C ASN A 227 -22.14 10.26 -7.12
N ALA A 228 -22.00 9.51 -6.03
CA ALA A 228 -21.13 9.93 -4.92
C ALA A 228 -19.72 10.26 -5.43
N THR A 229 -19.25 11.45 -5.08
CA THR A 229 -17.86 11.83 -5.31
C THR A 229 -16.97 11.02 -4.38
N THR A 230 -15.98 10.34 -4.95
CA THR A 230 -14.91 9.75 -4.16
C THR A 230 -14.15 10.86 -3.42
N SER A 231 -13.92 10.66 -2.13
CA SER A 231 -13.01 11.53 -1.38
C SER A 231 -11.60 11.20 -1.84
N VAL A 232 -10.88 12.20 -2.37
CA VAL A 232 -9.54 12.03 -2.93
C VAL A 232 -8.62 13.12 -2.42
N ASP A 233 -7.48 12.74 -1.87
CA ASP A 233 -6.35 13.61 -1.65
C ASP A 233 -5.34 13.43 -2.79
N SER A 234 -5.05 14.51 -3.52
CA SER A 234 -4.10 14.56 -4.64
C SER A 234 -2.95 15.54 -4.39
N SER A 235 -2.63 15.79 -3.13
CA SER A 235 -1.60 16.74 -2.67
C SER A 235 -0.19 16.49 -3.24
N GLY A 236 0.13 15.26 -3.63
CA GLY A 236 1.42 14.95 -4.27
C GLY A 236 2.59 14.82 -3.29
N ILE A 237 2.32 14.75 -1.98
CA ILE A 237 3.31 14.70 -0.91
C ILE A 237 3.43 13.28 -0.31
N PRO A 238 4.46 12.99 0.51
CA PRO A 238 4.65 11.66 1.11
C PRO A 238 3.59 11.22 2.12
N VAL A 239 2.75 12.13 2.61
CA VAL A 239 1.68 11.83 3.57
C VAL A 239 0.37 12.37 3.01
N ALA A 240 -0.63 11.51 2.84
CA ALA A 240 -1.94 11.89 2.34
C ALA A 240 -3.01 11.51 3.35
N HIS A 241 -4.04 12.36 3.46
CA HIS A 241 -5.14 12.17 4.39
C HIS A 241 -6.45 12.29 3.64
N VAL A 242 -7.32 11.30 3.84
CA VAL A 242 -8.66 11.30 3.25
C VAL A 242 -9.67 10.98 4.33
N HIS A 243 -10.74 11.76 4.37
CA HIS A 243 -11.86 11.56 5.27
C HIS A 243 -13.14 11.39 4.47
N HIS A 244 -13.97 10.42 4.87
CA HIS A 244 -15.31 10.26 4.32
C HIS A 244 -16.27 9.72 5.37
N SER A 245 -17.52 10.14 5.28
CA SER A 245 -18.60 9.61 6.11
C SER A 245 -19.55 8.81 5.24
N TYR A 246 -19.91 7.62 5.70
CA TYR A 246 -20.75 6.69 4.96
C TYR A 246 -22.08 6.46 5.65
N THR A 247 -23.13 6.40 4.84
CA THR A 247 -24.47 5.97 5.28
C THR A 247 -24.58 4.45 5.37
N ARG A 248 -23.80 3.73 4.55
CA ARG A 248 -23.70 2.26 4.53
C ARG A 248 -22.24 1.84 4.49
N VAL A 249 -21.92 0.68 5.07
CA VAL A 249 -20.56 0.14 5.06
C VAL A 249 -20.04 0.07 3.61
N PRO A 250 -18.89 0.68 3.28
CA PRO A 250 -18.34 0.65 1.93
C PRO A 250 -17.98 -0.78 1.53
N ALA A 251 -18.31 -1.15 0.29
CA ALA A 251 -18.09 -2.50 -0.24
C ALA A 251 -16.74 -2.67 -0.98
N GLY A 252 -15.84 -1.68 -0.89
CA GLY A 252 -14.59 -1.68 -1.65
C GLY A 252 -13.40 -1.19 -0.85
N ASP A 253 -12.21 -1.38 -1.41
CA ASP A 253 -10.95 -0.97 -0.82
C ASP A 253 -10.67 0.51 -1.02
N ALA A 254 -9.86 1.06 -0.13
CA ALA A 254 -9.19 2.31 -0.38
C ALA A 254 -8.01 2.08 -1.33
N HIS A 255 -7.60 3.13 -2.03
CA HIS A 255 -6.53 3.03 -3.01
C HIS A 255 -5.53 4.16 -2.83
N ALA A 256 -4.26 3.78 -2.68
CA ALA A 256 -3.14 4.70 -2.78
C ALA A 256 -2.46 4.53 -4.14
N GLN A 257 -2.31 5.63 -4.87
CA GLN A 257 -1.53 5.70 -6.09
C GLN A 257 -0.18 6.35 -5.77
N LEU A 258 0.89 5.59 -5.93
CA LEU A 258 2.24 6.00 -5.61
C LEU A 258 3.03 6.29 -6.89
N ARG A 259 4.00 7.19 -6.79
CA ARG A 259 4.92 7.52 -7.89
C ARG A 259 6.33 7.70 -7.35
N VAL A 260 7.32 7.46 -8.20
CA VAL A 260 8.69 7.89 -7.92
C VAL A 260 8.77 9.41 -8.14
N PRO A 261 9.25 10.18 -7.16
CA PRO A 261 9.37 11.62 -7.31
C PRO A 261 10.54 11.96 -8.22
N MET A 262 10.45 13.07 -8.96
CA MET A 262 11.49 13.54 -9.87
C MET A 262 12.63 14.27 -9.11
N ARG A 263 13.05 13.69 -7.98
CA ARG A 263 14.12 14.12 -7.07
C ARG A 263 14.87 12.86 -6.59
N GLY A 264 15.87 13.02 -5.72
CA GLY A 264 16.59 11.87 -5.16
C GLY A 264 17.21 10.98 -6.24
N LEU A 265 16.93 9.67 -6.17
CA LEU A 265 17.53 8.66 -7.06
C LEU A 265 17.27 8.94 -8.54
N TRP A 266 16.09 9.47 -8.89
CA TRP A 266 15.76 9.81 -10.28
C TRP A 266 16.69 10.89 -10.83
N THR A 267 16.97 11.93 -10.03
CA THR A 267 17.88 13.02 -10.44
C THR A 267 19.31 12.52 -10.51
N SER A 268 19.73 11.67 -9.57
CA SER A 268 21.03 11.01 -9.63
C SER A 268 21.19 10.17 -10.91
N ALA A 269 20.17 9.42 -11.32
CA ALA A 269 20.21 8.64 -12.57
C ALA A 269 20.35 9.53 -13.80
N VAL A 270 19.64 10.65 -13.87
CA VAL A 270 19.79 11.61 -14.99
C VAL A 270 21.16 12.25 -15.01
N LEU A 271 21.66 12.73 -13.87
CA LEU A 271 22.98 13.36 -13.82
C LEU A 271 24.10 12.38 -14.14
N ALA A 272 24.01 11.14 -13.64
CA ALA A 272 24.96 10.08 -13.96
C ALA A 272 24.94 9.74 -15.45
N ALA A 273 23.75 9.53 -16.03
CA ALA A 273 23.62 9.23 -17.45
C ALA A 273 24.15 10.37 -18.33
N LEU A 274 23.78 11.62 -18.04
CA LEU A 274 24.28 12.80 -18.76
C LEU A 274 25.81 12.93 -18.63
N LEU A 275 26.36 12.78 -17.42
CA LEU A 275 27.81 12.83 -17.20
C LEU A 275 28.53 11.75 -18.02
N THR A 276 28.07 10.49 -17.94
CA THR A 276 28.65 9.38 -18.69
C THR A 276 28.59 9.65 -20.20
N THR A 277 27.44 10.09 -20.71
CA THR A 277 27.29 10.45 -22.13
C THR A 277 28.23 11.58 -22.55
N THR A 278 28.33 12.65 -21.76
CA THR A 278 29.22 13.77 -22.05
C THR A 278 30.68 13.34 -22.08
N VAL A 279 31.12 12.50 -21.13
CA VAL A 279 32.49 11.97 -21.09
C VAL A 279 32.81 11.19 -22.36
N PHE A 280 31.95 10.25 -22.78
CA PHE A 280 32.18 9.49 -24.01
C PHE A 280 32.15 10.37 -25.26
N ILE A 281 31.20 11.30 -25.38
CA ILE A 281 31.11 12.22 -26.52
C ILE A 281 32.37 13.08 -26.61
N LEU A 282 32.83 13.67 -25.50
CA LEU A 282 34.05 14.48 -25.49
C LEU A 282 35.27 13.64 -25.88
N ALA A 283 35.40 12.43 -25.35
CA ALA A 283 36.51 11.55 -25.66
C ALA A 283 36.56 11.12 -27.14
N LEU A 284 35.41 11.04 -27.81
CA LEU A 284 35.30 10.70 -29.23
C LEU A 284 35.46 11.89 -30.18
N ASN A 285 35.05 13.10 -29.76
CA ASN A 285 34.98 14.28 -30.64
C ASN A 285 36.11 15.28 -30.44
N VAL A 286 36.88 15.20 -29.34
CA VAL A 286 38.06 16.05 -29.15
C VAL A 286 39.24 15.42 -29.87
N ASP A 287 39.80 16.16 -30.83
CA ASP A 287 40.92 15.71 -31.65
C ASP A 287 42.12 15.28 -30.79
N GLY A 288 42.59 14.04 -31.01
CA GLY A 288 43.68 13.44 -30.26
C GLY A 288 43.36 13.10 -28.81
N ALA A 289 42.10 13.17 -28.35
CA ALA A 289 41.76 12.82 -26.97
C ALA A 289 42.00 11.34 -26.67
N ILE A 290 41.68 10.44 -27.60
CA ILE A 290 41.92 9.00 -27.43
C ILE A 290 43.41 8.74 -27.19
N SER A 291 44.27 9.23 -28.09
CA SER A 291 45.73 9.04 -27.98
C SER A 291 46.29 9.72 -26.74
N LYS A 292 45.88 10.95 -26.41
CA LYS A 292 46.33 11.63 -25.20
C LYS A 292 45.93 10.90 -23.93
N LEU A 293 44.69 10.39 -23.86
CA LEU A 293 44.23 9.64 -22.69
C LEU A 293 44.97 8.31 -22.54
N THR A 294 45.30 7.62 -23.63
CA THR A 294 46.03 6.34 -23.59
C THR A 294 47.54 6.51 -23.39
N ASP A 295 48.15 7.47 -24.07
CA ASP A 295 49.61 7.55 -24.20
C ASP A 295 50.24 8.46 -23.14
N GLU A 296 49.59 9.59 -22.83
CA GLU A 296 50.10 10.57 -21.85
C GLU A 296 49.38 10.46 -20.50
N GLY A 297 48.04 10.32 -20.53
CA GLY A 297 47.21 10.30 -19.33
C GLY A 297 47.28 9.00 -18.53
N GLY A 298 47.42 7.86 -19.24
CA GLY A 298 47.60 6.53 -18.69
C GLY A 298 46.76 6.25 -17.43
N ASN A 299 47.45 5.91 -16.34
CA ASN A 299 46.83 5.55 -15.06
C ASN A 299 46.06 6.70 -14.39
N ALA A 300 46.50 7.95 -14.58
CA ALA A 300 45.85 9.10 -13.96
C ALA A 300 44.46 9.34 -14.58
N ALA A 301 44.36 9.28 -15.91
CA ALA A 301 43.09 9.40 -16.62
C ALA A 301 42.12 8.27 -16.22
N ALA A 302 42.60 7.04 -16.13
CA ALA A 302 41.80 5.91 -15.67
C ALA A 302 41.28 6.10 -14.23
N LEU A 303 42.12 6.64 -13.33
CA LEU A 303 41.72 6.93 -11.95
C LEU A 303 40.64 8.02 -11.88
N PHE A 304 40.76 9.09 -12.67
CA PHE A 304 39.75 10.15 -12.74
C PHE A 304 38.42 9.67 -13.30
N LEU A 305 38.40 8.65 -14.17
CA LEU A 305 37.17 8.02 -14.66
C LEU A 305 36.58 7.00 -13.68
N ALA A 306 37.44 6.30 -12.93
CA ALA A 306 37.00 5.38 -11.89
C ALA A 306 36.31 6.11 -10.72
N ALA A 307 36.77 7.32 -10.37
CA ALA A 307 36.20 8.11 -9.26
C ALA A 307 34.67 8.34 -9.38
N PRO A 308 34.12 8.90 -10.47
CA PRO A 308 32.67 9.05 -10.63
C PRO A 308 31.95 7.70 -10.72
N ALA A 309 32.58 6.65 -11.28
CA ALA A 309 32.00 5.31 -11.32
C ALA A 309 31.79 4.72 -9.91
N VAL A 310 32.80 4.84 -9.04
CA VAL A 310 32.73 4.46 -7.62
C VAL A 310 31.66 5.28 -6.89
N PHE A 311 31.63 6.60 -7.09
CA PHE A 311 30.62 7.47 -6.49
C PHE A 311 29.19 7.07 -6.90
N ILE A 312 28.97 6.78 -8.19
CA ILE A 312 27.68 6.27 -8.69
C ILE A 312 27.34 4.93 -8.01
N GLY A 313 28.31 4.03 -7.85
CA GLY A 313 28.14 2.78 -7.12
C GLY A 313 27.68 2.99 -5.67
N PHE A 314 28.23 3.97 -4.97
CA PHE A 314 27.78 4.32 -3.61
C PHE A 314 26.34 4.82 -3.56
N LEU A 315 25.87 5.54 -4.57
CA LEU A 315 24.47 5.99 -4.65
C LEU A 315 23.49 4.81 -4.79
N VAL A 316 23.92 3.72 -5.43
CA VAL A 316 23.11 2.50 -5.61
C VAL A 316 22.96 1.71 -4.31
N ALA A 317 23.99 1.71 -3.45
CA ALA A 317 24.09 0.84 -2.28
C ALA A 317 23.18 1.22 -1.09
N ARG A 318 22.35 2.27 -1.20
CA ARG A 318 21.47 2.70 -0.11
C ARG A 318 20.45 1.61 0.24
N THR A 319 20.41 1.23 1.52
CA THR A 319 19.43 0.30 2.06
C THR A 319 18.06 0.97 2.17
N GLU A 320 17.04 0.31 1.66
CA GLU A 320 15.67 0.83 1.62
C GLU A 320 14.67 -0.23 2.04
N HIS A 321 13.47 0.23 2.38
CA HIS A 321 12.33 -0.65 2.57
C HIS A 321 12.12 -1.55 1.34
N THR A 322 11.88 -2.85 1.54
CA THR A 322 11.78 -3.85 0.47
C THR A 322 10.76 -3.47 -0.62
N PHE A 323 9.69 -2.80 -0.22
CA PHE A 323 8.68 -2.29 -1.15
C PHE A 323 9.22 -1.21 -2.11
N SER A 324 9.92 -0.19 -1.58
CA SER A 324 10.55 0.86 -2.41
C SER A 324 11.64 0.28 -3.31
N SER A 325 12.42 -0.66 -2.77
CA SER A 325 13.54 -1.25 -3.49
C SER A 325 13.11 -1.88 -4.82
N ARG A 326 11.99 -2.62 -4.84
CA ARG A 326 11.46 -3.23 -6.07
C ARG A 326 11.10 -2.19 -7.14
N VAL A 327 10.49 -1.08 -6.73
CA VAL A 327 10.07 -0.01 -7.64
C VAL A 327 11.26 0.78 -8.16
N LEU A 328 12.32 0.93 -7.36
CA LEU A 328 13.48 1.77 -7.68
C LEU A 328 14.63 0.99 -8.34
N ASN A 329 14.57 -0.35 -8.34
CA ASN A 329 15.57 -1.21 -8.98
C ASN A 329 15.85 -0.89 -10.45
N PRO A 330 14.87 -0.52 -11.31
CA PRO A 330 15.17 -0.10 -12.67
C PRO A 330 16.10 1.12 -12.74
N LEU A 331 15.92 2.12 -11.88
CA LEU A 331 16.80 3.29 -11.82
C LEU A 331 18.20 2.92 -11.31
N ARG A 332 18.27 2.00 -10.34
CA ARG A 332 19.57 1.45 -9.87
C ARG A 332 20.29 0.70 -10.97
N ALA A 333 19.60 -0.12 -11.75
CA ALA A 333 20.18 -0.83 -12.87
C ALA A 333 20.77 0.16 -13.89
N MET A 334 20.08 1.27 -14.18
CA MET A 334 20.61 2.33 -15.04
C MET A 334 21.89 2.96 -14.46
N LEU A 335 21.93 3.24 -13.16
CA LEU A 335 23.13 3.75 -12.48
C LEU A 335 24.29 2.74 -12.53
N ILE A 336 24.02 1.46 -12.27
CA ILE A 336 25.02 0.38 -12.38
C ILE A 336 25.58 0.33 -13.80
N VAL A 337 24.73 0.38 -14.82
CA VAL A 337 25.16 0.41 -16.23
C VAL A 337 26.06 1.62 -16.49
N CYS A 338 25.70 2.82 -16.01
CA CYS A 338 26.55 4.01 -16.17
C CYS A 338 27.92 3.84 -15.48
N ALA A 339 27.95 3.29 -14.26
CA ALA A 339 29.20 3.01 -13.55
C ALA A 339 30.06 1.97 -14.28
N LEU A 340 29.45 0.88 -14.76
CA LEU A 340 30.15 -0.15 -15.53
C LEU A 340 30.72 0.39 -16.85
N LEU A 341 29.99 1.26 -17.54
CA LEU A 341 30.48 1.90 -18.76
C LEU A 341 31.71 2.79 -18.48
N LEU A 342 31.68 3.58 -17.40
CA LEU A 342 32.84 4.39 -16.98
C LEU A 342 34.03 3.52 -16.57
N PHE A 343 33.81 2.42 -15.84
CA PHE A 343 34.86 1.46 -15.52
C PHE A 343 35.41 0.75 -16.76
N ALA A 344 34.56 0.39 -17.71
CA ALA A 344 34.99 -0.21 -18.97
C ALA A 344 35.86 0.77 -19.76
N MET A 345 35.49 2.05 -19.80
CA MET A 345 36.30 3.11 -20.40
C MET A 345 37.65 3.24 -19.67
N ALA A 346 37.65 3.35 -18.34
CA ALA A 346 38.87 3.43 -17.55
C ALA A 346 39.79 2.21 -17.76
N GLY A 347 39.24 1.00 -17.73
CA GLY A 347 39.98 -0.23 -17.98
C GLY A 347 40.53 -0.31 -19.41
N SER A 348 39.78 0.17 -20.40
CA SER A 348 40.23 0.21 -21.79
C SER A 348 41.43 1.15 -22.00
N ILE A 349 41.53 2.23 -21.22
CA ILE A 349 42.71 3.13 -21.22
C ILE A 349 43.94 2.40 -20.68
N VAL A 350 43.81 1.64 -19.59
CA VAL A 350 44.92 0.91 -18.96
C VAL A 350 45.42 -0.25 -19.85
N ILE A 351 44.53 -0.94 -20.57
CA ILE A 351 44.89 -2.03 -21.48
C ILE A 351 45.65 -1.49 -22.71
N GLY A 352 45.36 -0.25 -23.12
CA GLY A 352 45.99 0.41 -24.25
C GLY A 352 45.39 0.01 -25.61
N GLN A 353 45.73 0.80 -26.63
CA GLN A 353 45.10 0.76 -27.96
C GLN A 353 45.45 -0.49 -28.79
N GLN A 354 46.54 -1.21 -28.46
CA GLN A 354 47.04 -2.34 -29.26
C GLN A 354 46.14 -3.58 -29.23
N ARG A 355 45.16 -3.66 -28.31
CA ARG A 355 44.36 -4.88 -28.10
C ARG A 355 42.86 -4.68 -28.31
N LEU A 356 42.36 -3.44 -28.36
CA LEU A 356 40.94 -3.14 -28.38
C LEU A 356 40.63 -2.03 -29.38
N ASP A 357 39.54 -2.18 -30.13
CA ASP A 357 38.95 -1.12 -30.95
C ASP A 357 38.25 -0.09 -30.03
N LEU A 358 39.04 0.79 -29.42
CA LEU A 358 38.58 1.81 -28.47
C LEU A 358 37.46 2.69 -29.06
N PRO A 359 37.55 3.21 -30.31
CA PRO A 359 36.48 4.00 -30.90
C PRO A 359 35.12 3.28 -30.90
N SER A 360 35.08 2.01 -31.29
CA SER A 360 33.84 1.24 -31.33
C SER A 360 33.27 0.99 -29.93
N LEU A 361 34.12 0.63 -28.96
CA LEU A 361 33.71 0.44 -27.56
C LEU A 361 33.15 1.73 -26.96
N TRP A 362 33.84 2.85 -27.18
CA TRP A 362 33.45 4.14 -26.63
C TRP A 362 32.20 4.69 -27.34
N CYS A 363 32.04 4.44 -28.63
CA CYS A 363 30.82 4.75 -29.37
C CYS A 363 29.62 3.97 -28.82
N ALA A 364 29.78 2.68 -28.52
CA ALA A 364 28.74 1.89 -27.88
C ALA A 364 28.38 2.45 -26.48
N GLY A 365 29.38 2.84 -25.68
CA GLY A 365 29.16 3.49 -24.38
C GLY A 365 28.42 4.83 -24.50
N ALA A 366 28.80 5.66 -25.48
CA ALA A 366 28.12 6.92 -25.80
C ALA A 366 26.64 6.68 -26.15
N TRP A 367 26.36 5.71 -27.02
CA TRP A 367 25.01 5.36 -27.44
C TRP A 367 24.15 4.86 -26.28
N ILE A 368 24.63 3.88 -25.50
CA ILE A 368 23.87 3.29 -24.39
C ILE A 368 23.53 4.36 -23.35
N SER A 369 24.53 5.12 -22.90
CA SER A 369 24.32 6.18 -21.91
C SER A 369 23.43 7.30 -22.47
N GLY A 370 23.62 7.66 -23.75
CA GLY A 370 22.84 8.70 -24.42
C GLY A 370 21.36 8.33 -24.57
N VAL A 371 21.06 7.06 -24.87
CA VAL A 371 19.69 6.54 -24.89
C VAL A 371 19.06 6.61 -23.50
N ILE A 372 19.78 6.22 -22.44
CA ILE A 372 19.28 6.30 -21.06
C ILE A 372 19.01 7.76 -20.68
N ALA A 373 19.96 8.66 -20.90
CA ALA A 373 19.83 10.09 -20.60
C ALA A 373 18.67 10.72 -21.38
N GLY A 374 18.61 10.48 -22.69
CA GLY A 374 17.56 10.97 -23.57
C GLY A 374 16.17 10.48 -23.16
N ALA A 375 16.04 9.20 -22.81
CA ALA A 375 14.79 8.63 -22.32
C ALA A 375 14.33 9.30 -21.02
N LEU A 376 15.20 9.41 -20.01
CA LEU A 376 14.84 10.01 -18.72
C LEU A 376 14.48 11.50 -18.87
N VAL A 377 15.26 12.28 -19.63
CA VAL A 377 14.97 13.70 -19.89
C VAL A 377 13.65 13.87 -20.64
N SER A 378 13.40 13.04 -21.66
CA SER A 378 12.15 13.07 -22.43
C SER A 378 10.95 12.74 -21.55
N ILE A 379 11.06 11.72 -20.69
CA ILE A 379 9.99 11.33 -19.76
C ILE A 379 9.71 12.46 -18.76
N ARG A 380 10.74 13.15 -18.26
CA ARG A 380 10.55 14.34 -17.41
C ARG A 380 9.79 15.45 -18.13
N ALA A 381 10.11 15.69 -19.39
CA ALA A 381 9.39 16.68 -20.20
C ALA A 381 7.91 16.30 -20.38
N ILE A 382 7.65 15.05 -20.76
CA ILE A 382 6.28 14.52 -20.97
C ILE A 382 5.46 14.58 -19.67
N THR A 383 6.04 14.14 -18.55
CA THR A 383 5.36 14.14 -17.25
C THR A 383 5.07 15.56 -16.78
N ARG A 384 6.01 16.50 -16.93
CA ARG A 384 5.80 17.93 -16.61
C ARG A 384 4.61 18.52 -17.38
N VAL A 385 4.52 18.24 -18.68
CA VAL A 385 3.38 18.69 -19.52
C VAL A 385 2.07 18.08 -19.03
N ARG A 386 2.03 16.77 -18.76
CA ARG A 386 0.83 16.10 -18.23
C ARG A 386 0.38 16.67 -16.89
N TYR A 387 1.30 16.93 -15.96
CA TYR A 387 0.96 17.50 -14.65
C TYR A 387 0.45 18.94 -14.75
N SER A 388 1.03 19.76 -15.63
CA SER A 388 0.56 21.14 -15.83
C SER A 388 -0.90 21.19 -16.30
N ARG A 389 -1.29 20.31 -17.23
CA ARG A 389 -2.68 20.22 -17.73
C ARG A 389 -3.66 19.72 -16.66
N TRP A 390 -3.24 18.80 -15.81
CA TRP A 390 -4.09 18.22 -14.77
C TRP A 390 -4.39 19.22 -13.65
N PHE A 391 -3.40 20.03 -13.26
CA PHE A 391 -3.62 21.08 -12.25
C PHE A 391 -4.53 22.20 -12.76
N THR A 392 -4.52 22.49 -14.06
CA THR A 392 -5.44 23.48 -14.64
C THR A 392 -6.89 23.01 -14.76
N SER A 393 -7.15 21.69 -14.78
CA SER A 393 -8.49 21.13 -14.98
C SER A 393 -9.24 20.78 -13.70
N ILE A 394 -8.60 20.84 -12.52
CA ILE A 394 -9.31 20.67 -11.25
C ILE A 394 -9.85 22.04 -10.83
N PRO A 395 -11.17 22.28 -10.87
CA PRO A 395 -11.73 23.50 -10.30
C PRO A 395 -11.39 23.50 -8.81
N THR A 396 -10.53 24.42 -8.40
CA THR A 396 -10.00 24.58 -7.04
C THR A 396 -11.09 25.04 -6.06
N ARG A 397 -12.15 24.24 -5.85
CA ARG A 397 -13.12 24.46 -4.77
C ARG A 397 -12.44 24.41 -3.40
N TYR A 398 -11.38 23.61 -3.24
CA TYR A 398 -10.60 23.54 -2.00
C TYR A 398 -9.63 24.72 -1.78
N GLY A 399 -9.09 25.31 -2.86
CA GLY A 399 -8.20 26.48 -2.75
C GLY A 399 -8.90 27.73 -2.21
N ARG A 400 -10.17 27.95 -2.61
CA ARG A 400 -10.99 29.05 -2.05
C ARG A 400 -11.30 28.86 -0.56
N TRP A 401 -11.44 27.62 -0.07
CA TRP A 401 -11.79 27.37 1.33
C TRP A 401 -10.64 27.71 2.31
N HIS A 402 -9.39 27.36 1.99
CA HIS A 402 -8.26 27.70 2.85
C HIS A 402 -7.87 29.19 2.81
N LEU A 403 -8.00 29.84 1.65
CA LEU A 403 -7.82 31.29 1.53
C LEU A 403 -8.93 32.07 2.26
N ALA A 404 -10.19 31.64 2.17
CA ALA A 404 -11.30 32.24 2.93
C ALA A 404 -11.16 32.07 4.44
N ARG A 405 -10.61 30.94 4.92
CA ARG A 405 -10.38 30.69 6.35
C ARG A 405 -9.20 31.52 6.89
N ARG A 406 -8.18 31.82 6.08
CA ARG A 406 -7.13 32.80 6.43
C ARG A 406 -7.67 34.23 6.47
N ALA A 407 -8.51 34.63 5.51
CA ALA A 407 -9.13 35.96 5.50
C ALA A 407 -10.05 36.18 6.73
N ARG A 408 -10.85 35.17 7.13
CA ARG A 408 -11.68 35.25 8.35
C ARG A 408 -10.87 35.25 9.67
N LYS A 409 -9.65 34.69 9.66
CA LYS A 409 -8.76 34.75 10.83
C LYS A 409 -8.03 36.09 10.94
N SER A 410 -7.78 36.79 9.83
CA SER A 410 -7.21 38.15 9.90
C SER A 410 -8.26 39.20 10.27
N SER A 411 -9.52 39.03 9.84
CA SER A 411 -10.59 39.99 10.19
C SER A 411 -11.03 39.94 11.67
N ARG A 412 -10.63 38.92 12.43
CA ARG A 412 -10.90 38.82 13.88
C ARG A 412 -9.78 39.38 14.76
N LYS A 413 -8.66 39.83 14.18
CA LYS A 413 -7.54 40.43 14.93
C LYS A 413 -7.52 41.96 14.92
N THR A 414 -8.49 42.61 14.29
CA THR A 414 -8.61 44.08 14.19
C THR A 414 -9.77 44.67 14.99
N VAL A 415 -10.37 43.89 15.89
CA VAL A 415 -11.35 44.39 16.87
C VAL A 415 -10.91 43.92 18.25
N SER A 416 -9.89 44.61 18.78
CA SER A 416 -9.54 44.67 20.20
C SER A 416 -8.73 45.93 20.43
#